data_AF-A0A1N7IGA5-F1
#
_entry.id   AF-A0A1N7IGA5-F1
#
_cell.length_a   1.000
_cell.length_b   1.000
_cell.length_c   1.000
_cell.angle_alpha   90.00
_cell.angle_beta   90.00
_cell.angle_gamma   90.00
#
_symmetry.space_group_name_H-M   'P 1'
#
loop_
_entity.id
_entity.type
_entity.pdbx_description
1 polymer ?
#
loop_
_entity_poly.entity_id
_entity_poly.type
_entity_poly.pdbx_seq_one_letter_code
_entity_poly.pdbx_strand_id
1 'polypeptide(L)'
;MNEKDFYSIYIPALERAFENDNINYGFYVKSPEDYLNDDLSRQITNYLETNEDSFTERVSYYFDAKSHNFPSIQNISIEDYKVNLIKDMLEVKKKFLIV
;
A
#
# COMPACT_ATOMS: atom_id res chain seq x y z
N MET A 1 -4.37 6.17 16.37
CA MET A 1 -2.95 6.50 16.08
C MET A 1 -2.90 7.86 15.39
N ASN A 2 -1.75 8.55 15.41
CA ASN A 2 -1.55 9.74 14.58
C ASN A 2 -0.96 9.34 13.21
N GLU A 3 -0.94 10.28 12.26
CA GLU A 3 -0.45 10.06 10.88
C GLU A 3 1.00 9.56 10.82
N LYS A 4 1.88 10.05 11.70
CA LYS A 4 3.28 9.62 11.73
C LYS A 4 3.42 8.18 12.23
N ASP A 5 2.70 7.81 13.28
CA ASP A 5 2.68 6.46 13.83
C ASP A 5 2.13 5.48 12.79
N PHE A 6 1.05 5.88 12.11
CA PHE A 6 0.47 5.13 11.00
C PHE A 6 1.52 4.84 9.92
N TYR A 7 2.14 5.87 9.35
CA TYR A 7 3.09 5.68 8.26
C TYR A 7 4.36 4.95 8.70
N SER A 8 4.78 5.09 9.96
CA SER A 8 5.91 4.34 10.51
C SER A 8 5.66 2.83 10.56
N ILE A 9 4.40 2.39 10.59
CA ILE A 9 3.99 0.99 10.51
C ILE A 9 3.66 0.59 9.06
N TYR A 10 2.89 1.44 8.37
CA TYR A 10 2.35 1.17 7.05
C TYR A 10 3.42 1.10 5.96
N ILE A 11 4.41 2.01 5.99
CA ILE A 11 5.43 2.07 4.93
C ILE A 11 6.30 0.80 4.87
N PRO A 12 6.87 0.29 5.98
CA PRO A 12 7.61 -0.99 5.94
C PRO A 12 6.76 -2.17 5.47
N ALA A 13 5.46 -2.16 5.79
CA ALA A 13 4.53 -3.19 5.33
C ALA A 13 4.26 -3.08 3.83
N LEU A 14 4.12 -1.87 3.31
CA LEU A 14 3.97 -1.58 1.89
C LEU A 14 5.23 -1.97 1.08
N GLU A 15 6.42 -1.71 1.60
CA GLU A 15 7.68 -2.16 0.97
C GLU A 15 7.68 -3.68 0.80
N ARG A 16 7.32 -4.43 1.86
CA ARG A 16 7.18 -5.90 1.78
C ARG A 16 6.11 -6.34 0.79
N ALA A 17 4.99 -5.64 0.73
CA ALA A 17 3.93 -5.94 -0.23
C ALA A 17 4.44 -5.77 -1.68
N PHE A 18 5.18 -4.68 -1.97
CA PHE A 18 5.79 -4.47 -3.28
C PHE A 18 6.88 -5.48 -3.66
N GLU A 19 7.61 -6.02 -2.69
CA GLU A 19 8.60 -7.09 -2.92
C GLU A 19 7.95 -8.41 -3.33
N ASN A 20 6.67 -8.60 -3.00
CA ASN A 20 5.94 -9.86 -3.16
C ASN A 20 4.72 -9.74 -4.08
N ASP A 21 4.49 -8.58 -4.70
CA ASP A 21 3.29 -8.29 -5.51
C ASP A 21 3.24 -9.05 -6.85
N ASN A 22 4.26 -9.84 -7.17
CA ASN A 22 4.26 -10.79 -8.26
C ASN A 22 3.55 -12.12 -7.93
N ILE A 23 3.23 -12.37 -6.65
CA ILE A 23 2.55 -13.59 -6.21
C ILE A 23 1.04 -13.33 -6.10
N ASN A 24 0.26 -13.96 -6.98
CA ASN A 24 -1.21 -13.92 -6.95
C ASN A 24 -1.76 -15.27 -6.47
N TYR A 25 -2.46 -15.28 -5.33
CA TYR A 25 -3.03 -16.45 -4.66
C TYR A 25 -4.45 -16.79 -5.17
N GLY A 26 -4.71 -16.58 -6.46
CA GLY A 26 -6.00 -16.86 -7.08
C GLY A 26 -7.00 -15.74 -6.83
N PHE A 27 -6.71 -14.56 -7.41
CA PHE A 27 -7.43 -13.30 -7.23
C PHE A 27 -7.12 -12.55 -5.94
N TYR A 28 -5.94 -12.78 -5.38
CA TYR A 28 -5.49 -12.10 -4.19
C TYR A 28 -3.98 -11.89 -4.24
N VAL A 29 -3.56 -10.63 -4.36
CA VAL A 29 -2.19 -10.20 -4.11
C VAL A 29 -2.17 -9.54 -2.75
N LYS A 30 -1.25 -9.96 -1.89
CA LYS A 30 -1.19 -9.49 -0.51
C LYS A 30 -0.93 -7.98 -0.44
N SER A 31 -1.79 -7.26 0.26
CA SER A 31 -1.69 -5.83 0.51
C SER A 31 -0.80 -5.56 1.74
N PRO A 32 -0.50 -4.30 2.08
CA PRO A 32 0.36 -3.98 3.23
C PRO A 32 -0.13 -4.62 4.55
N GLU A 33 -1.44 -4.67 4.77
CA GLU A 33 -2.08 -5.19 5.99
C GLU A 33 -1.79 -6.68 6.23
N ASP A 34 -1.50 -7.46 5.19
CA ASP A 34 -1.14 -8.89 5.28
C ASP A 34 0.26 -9.13 5.86
N TYR A 35 1.13 -8.12 5.86
CA TYR A 35 2.51 -8.21 6.35
C TYR A 35 2.65 -7.74 7.80
N LEU A 36 1.54 -7.42 8.45
CA LEU A 36 1.43 -7.03 9.84
C LEU A 36 0.91 -8.19 10.69
N ASN A 37 1.16 -8.13 12.00
CA ASN A 37 0.43 -9.01 12.93
C ASN A 37 -1.04 -8.56 13.06
N ASP A 38 -1.92 -9.44 13.53
CA ASP A 38 -3.37 -9.21 13.60
C ASP A 38 -3.75 -7.92 14.35
N ASP A 39 -3.00 -7.56 15.40
CA ASP A 39 -3.29 -6.36 16.18
C ASP A 39 -2.95 -5.09 15.40
N LEU A 40 -1.75 -5.02 14.81
CA LEU A 40 -1.33 -3.91 13.97
C LEU A 40 -2.18 -3.80 12.71
N SER A 41 -2.49 -4.93 12.06
CA SER A 41 -3.35 -4.99 10.89
C SER A 41 -4.71 -4.34 11.19
N ARG A 42 -5.36 -4.74 12.29
CA ARG A 42 -6.63 -4.13 12.73
C ARG A 42 -6.49 -2.64 13.03
N GLN A 43 -5.42 -2.23 13.70
CA GLN A 43 -5.19 -0.83 14.02
C GLN A 43 -5.02 0.04 12.75
N ILE A 44 -4.32 -0.49 11.74
CA ILE A 44 -4.12 0.15 10.43
C ILE A 44 -5.44 0.23 9.67
N THR A 45 -6.20 -0.86 9.58
CA THR A 45 -7.51 -0.88 8.93
C THR A 45 -8.45 0.16 9.57
N ASN A 46 -8.56 0.18 10.89
CA ASN A 46 -9.40 1.15 11.60
C ASN A 46 -8.96 2.61 11.37
N TYR A 47 -7.65 2.85 11.22
CA TYR A 47 -7.16 4.19 10.90
C TYR A 47 -7.58 4.61 9.49
N LEU A 48 -7.43 3.71 8.51
CA LEU A 48 -7.78 3.95 7.11
C LEU A 48 -9.28 4.23 6.91
N GLU A 49 -10.17 3.57 7.67
CA GLU A 49 -11.62 3.81 7.59
C GLU A 49 -12.04 5.29 7.72
N THR A 50 -11.24 6.11 8.41
CA THR A 50 -11.58 7.53 8.66
C THR A 50 -10.49 8.52 8.24
N ASN A 51 -9.28 8.04 7.95
CA ASN A 51 -8.12 8.89 7.64
C ASN A 51 -7.42 8.46 6.34
N GLU A 52 -8.09 7.70 5.48
CA GLU A 52 -7.57 7.41 4.14
C GLU A 52 -7.26 8.72 3.40
N ASP A 53 -6.07 8.78 2.80
CA ASP A 53 -5.66 9.86 1.93
C ASP A 53 -5.45 9.38 0.49
N SER A 54 -5.15 10.33 -0.40
CA SER A 54 -4.95 10.03 -1.82
C SER A 54 -3.79 9.07 -2.10
N PHE A 55 -2.79 8.98 -1.20
CA PHE A 55 -1.72 8.02 -1.35
C PHE A 55 -2.22 6.62 -1.01
N THR A 56 -2.84 6.43 0.16
CA THR A 56 -3.35 5.13 0.60
C THR A 56 -4.48 4.60 -0.29
N GLU A 57 -5.35 5.48 -0.80
CA GLU A 57 -6.42 5.10 -1.73
C GLU A 57 -5.84 4.50 -3.03
N ARG A 58 -4.79 5.12 -3.58
CA ARG A 58 -4.12 4.60 -4.79
C ARG A 58 -3.36 3.31 -4.54
N VAL A 59 -2.83 3.11 -3.32
CA VAL A 59 -2.27 1.82 -2.92
C VAL A 59 -3.36 0.74 -2.97
N SER A 60 -4.54 1.03 -2.43
CA SER A 60 -5.70 0.11 -2.49
C SER A 60 -6.07 -0.23 -3.95
N TYR A 61 -6.16 0.77 -4.84
CA TYR A 61 -6.42 0.52 -6.27
C TYR A 61 -5.35 -0.35 -6.94
N TYR A 62 -4.09 -0.17 -6.59
CA TYR A 62 -3.00 -0.98 -7.14
C TYR A 62 -3.14 -2.45 -6.76
N PHE A 63 -3.33 -2.75 -5.47
CA PHE A 63 -3.43 -4.14 -5.01
C PHE A 63 -4.72 -4.83 -5.47
N ASP A 64 -5.84 -4.10 -5.59
CA ASP A 64 -7.07 -4.60 -6.21
C ASP A 64 -6.84 -4.99 -7.69
N ALA A 65 -6.27 -4.06 -8.46
CA ALA A 65 -6.00 -4.30 -9.88
C ALA A 65 -5.01 -5.46 -10.10
N LYS A 66 -3.97 -5.55 -9.27
CA LYS A 66 -3.01 -6.65 -9.27
C LYS A 66 -3.66 -7.98 -8.93
N SER A 67 -4.54 -8.00 -7.93
CA SER A 67 -5.32 -9.18 -7.55
C SER A 67 -6.16 -9.68 -8.73
N HIS A 68 -6.77 -8.77 -9.48
CA HIS A 68 -7.61 -9.10 -10.65
C HIS A 68 -6.87 -9.21 -11.98
N ASN A 69 -5.53 -9.09 -11.98
CA ASN A 69 -4.69 -9.09 -13.18
C ASN A 69 -5.11 -8.05 -14.23
N PHE A 70 -5.64 -6.90 -13.79
CA PHE A 70 -5.92 -5.80 -14.70
C PHE A 70 -4.61 -5.22 -15.23
N PRO A 71 -4.51 -4.89 -16.52
CA PRO A 71 -3.27 -4.39 -17.12
C PRO A 71 -3.00 -2.90 -16.83
N SER A 72 -4.03 -2.17 -16.38
CA SER A 72 -3.96 -0.72 -16.16
C SER A 72 -5.01 -0.22 -15.17
N ILE A 73 -4.74 0.95 -14.59
CA ILE A 73 -5.67 1.74 -13.76
C ILE A 73 -5.80 3.10 -14.42
N GLN A 74 -7.01 3.52 -14.80
CA GLN A 74 -7.27 4.82 -15.45
C GLN A 74 -6.33 5.10 -16.65
N ASN A 75 -6.08 4.10 -17.50
CA ASN A 75 -5.16 4.13 -18.65
C ASN A 75 -3.66 4.24 -18.33
N ILE A 76 -3.27 4.13 -17.05
CA ILE A 76 -1.86 4.02 -16.64
C ILE A 76 -1.53 2.54 -16.49
N SER A 77 -0.45 2.06 -17.12
CA SER A 77 -0.02 0.67 -16.98
C SER A 77 0.24 0.33 -15.51
N ILE A 78 -0.01 -0.91 -15.09
CA ILE A 78 0.25 -1.34 -13.71
C ILE A 78 1.70 -1.09 -13.28
N GLU A 79 2.65 -1.30 -14.19
CA GLU A 79 4.07 -1.07 -13.91
C GLU A 79 4.39 0.42 -13.69
N ASP A 80 3.87 1.30 -14.55
CA ASP A 80 4.04 2.75 -14.37
C ASP A 80 3.32 3.26 -13.11
N TYR A 81 2.16 2.67 -12.80
CA TYR A 81 1.40 2.97 -11.59
C TYR A 81 2.21 2.63 -10.34
N LYS A 82 2.84 1.44 -10.30
CA LYS A 82 3.75 1.02 -9.22
C LYS A 82 4.91 1.99 -9.08
N VAL A 83 5.55 2.39 -10.19
CA VAL A 83 6.66 3.35 -10.17
C VAL A 83 6.24 4.69 -9.55
N ASN A 84 5.04 5.18 -9.86
CA ASN A 84 4.52 6.41 -9.25
C ASN A 84 4.22 6.22 -7.76
N LEU A 85 3.61 5.11 -7.36
CA LEU A 85 3.40 4.80 -5.94
C LEU A 85 4.71 4.73 -5.15
N ILE A 86 5.76 4.14 -5.72
CA ILE A 86 7.09 4.09 -5.07
C ILE A 86 7.65 5.50 -4.89
N LYS A 87 7.50 6.41 -5.87
CA LYS A 87 7.93 7.81 -5.73
C LYS A 87 7.16 8.50 -4.60
N ASP A 88 5.85 8.34 -4.55
CA ASP A 88 5.01 8.95 -3.52
C ASP A 88 5.34 8.38 -2.13
N MET A 89 5.57 7.07 -2.04
CA MET A 89 6.05 6.41 -0.82
C MET A 89 7.37 7.01 -0.33
N LEU A 90 8.32 7.29 -1.24
CA LEU A 90 9.59 7.93 -0.87
C LEU A 90 9.39 9.37 -0.36
N GLU A 91 8.44 10.12 -0.89
CA GLU A 91 8.09 11.45 -0.37
C GLU A 91 7.45 11.37 1.02
N VAL A 92 6.58 10.38 1.26
CA VAL A 92 6.03 10.09 2.60
C VAL A 92 7.15 9.73 3.59
N LYS A 93 8.11 8.86 3.18
CA LYS A 93 9.28 8.51 4.01
C LYS A 93 10.06 9.75 4.43
N LYS A 94 10.33 10.66 3.48
CA LYS A 94 11.01 11.93 3.76
C LYS A 94 10.20 12.82 4.70
N LYS A 95 8.89 13.00 4.44
CA LYS A 95 7.98 13.83 5.26
C LYS A 95 7.97 13.39 6.72
N PHE A 96 7.98 12.08 6.98
CA PHE A 96 7.86 11.52 8.33
C PHE A 96 9.17 11.04 8.95
N LEU A 97 10.30 11.18 8.25
CA LEU A 97 11.63 10.72 8.67
C LEU A 97 11.66 9.20 8.94
N ILE A 98 11.04 8.43 8.05
CA ILE A 98 11.01 6.96 8.09
C ILE A 98 12.25 6.45 7.33
N VAL A 99 13.07 5.64 8.03
CA VAL A 99 14.32 5.05 7.50
C VAL A 99 14.01 3.74 6.82
#